data_AF-A0A6A4A0I2-F1
#
_entry.id   AF-A0A6A4A0I2-F1
#
_cell.length_a   1.000
_cell.length_b   1.000
_cell.length_c   1.000
_cell.angle_alpha   90.00
_cell.angle_beta   90.00
_cell.angle_gamma   90.00
#
_symmetry.space_group_name_H-M   'P 1'
#
loop_
_entity.id
_entity.type
_entity.pdbx_description
1 polymer ?
#
loop_
_entity_poly.entity_id
_entity_poly.type
_entity_poly.pdbx_seq_one_letter_code
_entity_poly.pdbx_strand_id
1 'polypeptide(L)'
;MRKFDVALPGAELDDYQGTVAVTVDGVPVKDLLVDTGADTSMVTRDVLEALVKSGRSVQISRVDDVKLSPVGGRAVGVSRVAIFKEVVLTSSAGPLMLRNLACYVEEENLSQNLTVGRSTIKILGYSTDKLLVDARSNKPEWEHGGSTPEKKAEPSQLQKMCRPQVEAREGTVVSDAEDDGDRHTTRTALPTMRPTNIAEVILYLQAKARVAD
;
A
#
# COMPACT_ATOMS: atom_id res chain seq x y z
N MET A 1 27.54 -19.44 -30.20
CA MET A 1 26.08 -19.22 -30.10
C MET A 1 25.58 -19.89 -28.84
N ARG A 2 24.93 -19.17 -27.92
CA ARG A 2 24.24 -19.78 -26.77
C ARG A 2 22.77 -19.90 -27.12
N LYS A 3 22.21 -21.11 -27.04
CA LYS A 3 20.77 -21.33 -27.18
C LYS A 3 20.13 -20.91 -25.86
N PHE A 4 19.09 -20.08 -25.94
CA PHE A 4 18.15 -19.90 -24.84
C PHE A 4 17.11 -21.00 -25.00
N ASP A 5 16.98 -21.88 -24.02
CA ASP A 5 15.92 -22.89 -24.04
C ASP A 5 14.57 -22.24 -23.74
N VAL A 6 13.55 -22.75 -24.44
CA VAL A 6 12.21 -22.16 -24.53
C VAL A 6 11.40 -22.51 -23.28
N ALA A 7 10.76 -21.49 -22.68
CA ALA A 7 9.81 -21.72 -21.61
C ALA A 7 8.56 -22.45 -22.14
N LEU A 8 8.12 -23.49 -21.44
CA LEU A 8 6.89 -24.22 -21.77
C LEU A 8 5.66 -23.34 -21.50
N PRO A 9 4.72 -23.18 -22.45
CA PRO A 9 3.44 -22.53 -22.22
C PRO A 9 2.47 -23.54 -21.56
N GLY A 10 1.75 -23.14 -20.51
CA GLY A 10 0.71 -24.00 -19.93
C GLY A 10 0.50 -23.94 -18.41
N ALA A 11 1.06 -22.95 -17.71
CA ALA A 11 0.48 -22.55 -16.42
C ALA A 11 -0.53 -21.43 -16.71
N GLU A 12 -1.82 -21.68 -16.47
CA GLU A 12 -2.77 -20.59 -16.27
C GLU A 12 -2.27 -19.81 -15.04
N LEU A 13 -1.86 -18.57 -15.26
CA LEU A 13 -1.52 -17.68 -14.17
C LEU A 13 -2.83 -17.30 -13.49
N ASP A 14 -2.98 -17.71 -12.25
CA ASP A 14 -4.08 -17.23 -11.40
C ASP A 14 -3.81 -15.75 -11.12
N ASP A 15 -4.40 -14.86 -11.93
CA ASP A 15 -4.08 -13.42 -12.06
C ASP A 15 -4.23 -12.61 -10.74
N TYR A 16 -4.63 -13.27 -9.65
CA TYR A 16 -4.79 -12.71 -8.31
C TYR A 16 -3.72 -13.10 -7.29
N GLN A 17 -2.74 -13.94 -7.65
CA GLN A 17 -1.56 -14.11 -6.79
C GLN A 17 -0.67 -12.86 -6.92
N GLY A 18 -0.74 -11.97 -5.93
CA GLY A 18 0.10 -10.76 -5.81
C GLY A 18 1.60 -11.02 -5.62
N THR A 19 2.05 -12.23 -5.97
CA THR A 19 3.42 -12.74 -5.85
C THR A 19 4.06 -12.71 -7.24
N VAL A 20 4.87 -11.67 -7.50
CA VAL A 20 5.63 -11.56 -8.75
C VAL A 20 6.90 -12.39 -8.64
N ALA A 21 7.05 -13.40 -9.51
CA ALA A 21 8.26 -14.22 -9.57
C ALA A 21 9.49 -13.34 -9.89
N VAL A 22 10.47 -13.32 -8.98
CA VAL A 22 11.66 -12.46 -9.09
C VAL A 22 12.95 -13.25 -8.92
N THR A 23 13.98 -12.85 -9.66
CA THR A 23 15.35 -13.33 -9.49
C THR A 23 16.28 -12.17 -9.16
N VAL A 24 17.26 -12.41 -8.29
CA VAL A 24 18.32 -11.48 -7.90
C VAL A 24 19.65 -12.06 -8.40
N ASP A 25 20.36 -11.34 -9.27
CA ASP A 25 21.58 -11.76 -9.97
C ASP A 25 21.50 -13.18 -10.59
N GLY A 26 20.29 -13.60 -10.98
CA GLY A 26 19.97 -14.91 -11.56
C GLY A 26 19.61 -16.03 -10.56
N VAL A 27 19.55 -15.73 -9.26
CA VAL A 27 19.09 -16.64 -8.20
C VAL A 27 17.62 -16.32 -7.87
N PRO A 28 16.70 -17.30 -7.88
CA PRO A 28 15.31 -17.06 -7.47
C PRO A 28 15.25 -16.75 -5.96
N VAL A 29 14.37 -15.82 -5.59
CA VAL A 29 14.00 -15.60 -4.18
C VAL A 29 12.63 -16.23 -3.92
N LYS A 30 12.27 -16.41 -2.65
CA LYS A 30 11.03 -17.08 -2.27
C LYS A 30 9.80 -16.18 -2.44
N ASP A 31 9.91 -14.91 -2.07
CA ASP A 31 8.79 -13.97 -2.06
C ASP A 31 9.25 -12.53 -2.36
N LEU A 32 8.35 -11.76 -2.97
CA LEU A 32 8.55 -10.37 -3.35
C LEU A 32 7.38 -9.51 -2.84
N LEU A 33 7.67 -8.62 -1.91
CA LEU A 33 6.73 -7.58 -1.49
C LEU A 33 7.05 -6.25 -2.16
N VAL A 34 6.06 -5.66 -2.83
CA VAL A 34 6.14 -4.29 -3.35
C VAL A 34 5.46 -3.37 -2.33
N ASP A 35 6.24 -2.79 -1.42
CA ASP A 35 5.73 -2.08 -0.24
C ASP A 35 5.80 -0.55 -0.41
N THR A 36 4.63 0.07 -0.53
CA THR A 36 4.48 1.54 -0.54
C THR A 36 4.66 2.17 0.85
N GLY A 37 4.54 1.39 1.93
CA GLY A 37 4.78 1.77 3.31
C GLY A 37 6.27 1.93 3.64
N ALA A 38 7.12 1.01 3.17
CA ALA A 38 8.57 1.09 3.32
C ALA A 38 9.18 2.25 2.51
N ASP A 39 9.99 3.10 3.15
CA ASP A 39 10.73 4.18 2.47
C ASP A 39 11.88 3.65 1.59
N THR A 40 12.42 2.49 1.93
CA THR A 40 13.60 1.87 1.31
C THR A 40 13.37 0.40 0.99
N SER A 41 14.10 -0.12 0.01
CA SER A 41 14.14 -1.55 -0.30
C SER A 41 14.99 -2.31 0.73
N MET A 42 14.60 -3.56 0.99
CA MET A 42 15.19 -4.43 2.01
C MET A 42 15.25 -5.87 1.51
N VAL A 43 16.23 -6.65 1.96
CA VAL A 43 16.43 -8.04 1.57
C VAL A 43 16.86 -8.87 2.77
N THR A 44 16.35 -10.10 2.88
CA THR A 44 16.77 -11.03 3.95
C THR A 44 18.19 -11.55 3.74
N ARG A 45 18.92 -11.82 4.83
CA ARG A 45 20.29 -12.38 4.79
C ARG A 45 20.39 -13.63 3.91
N ASP A 46 19.40 -14.52 3.95
CA ASP A 46 19.44 -15.79 3.23
C ASP A 46 19.51 -15.64 1.70
N VAL A 47 19.03 -14.53 1.13
CA VAL A 47 19.21 -14.26 -0.32
C VAL A 47 20.70 -14.04 -0.63
N LEU A 48 21.44 -13.35 0.24
CA LEU A 48 22.89 -13.17 0.09
C LEU A 48 23.62 -14.50 0.25
N GLU A 49 23.18 -15.37 1.17
CA GLU A 49 23.76 -16.71 1.29
C GLU A 49 23.49 -17.57 0.06
N ALA A 50 22.27 -17.55 -0.48
CA ALA A 50 21.90 -18.26 -1.70
C ALA A 50 22.74 -17.79 -2.90
N LEU A 51 23.00 -16.47 -3.00
CA LEU A 51 23.90 -15.88 -3.99
C LEU A 51 25.34 -16.38 -3.84
N VAL A 52 25.90 -16.37 -2.64
CA VAL A 52 27.26 -16.89 -2.37
C VAL A 52 27.34 -18.40 -2.66
N LYS A 53 26.35 -19.20 -2.24
CA LYS A 53 26.24 -20.64 -2.55
C LYS A 53 26.14 -20.90 -4.06
N SER A 54 25.57 -19.96 -4.82
CA SER A 54 25.49 -19.99 -6.29
C SER A 54 26.71 -19.40 -7.00
N GLY A 55 27.79 -19.09 -6.28
CA GLY A 55 29.04 -18.52 -6.83
C GLY A 55 28.91 -17.06 -7.30
N ARG A 56 27.93 -16.30 -6.79
CA ARG A 56 27.68 -14.90 -7.18
C ARG A 56 28.29 -13.92 -6.19
N SER A 57 29.03 -12.95 -6.72
CA SER A 57 29.61 -11.84 -5.97
C SER A 57 28.58 -10.71 -5.79
N VAL A 58 28.18 -10.43 -4.55
CA VAL A 58 27.32 -9.28 -4.21
C VAL A 58 28.20 -8.13 -3.71
N GLN A 59 27.92 -6.90 -4.12
CA GLN A 59 28.56 -5.72 -3.54
C GLN A 59 27.90 -5.40 -2.19
N ILE A 60 28.68 -5.37 -1.11
CA ILE A 60 28.17 -5.14 0.25
C ILE A 60 28.97 -4.00 0.89
N SER A 61 28.26 -2.98 1.34
CA SER A 61 28.81 -1.87 2.13
C SER A 61 28.30 -1.95 3.57
N ARG A 62 29.14 -1.62 4.54
CA ARG A 62 28.69 -1.38 5.92
C ARG A 62 28.08 0.01 6.03
N VAL A 63 27.09 0.15 6.90
CA VAL A 63 26.43 1.42 7.25
C VAL A 63 26.29 1.50 8.76
N ASP A 64 26.40 2.70 9.31
CA ASP A 64 26.41 2.92 10.76
C ASP A 64 24.98 2.88 11.34
N ASP A 65 24.73 1.85 12.18
CA ASP A 65 23.56 1.60 13.04
C ASP A 65 22.20 2.19 12.57
N VAL A 66 21.81 1.91 11.32
CA VAL A 66 20.53 2.35 10.77
C VAL A 66 19.40 1.55 11.41
N LYS A 67 18.46 2.25 12.04
CA LYS A 67 17.26 1.63 12.66
C LYS A 67 16.05 1.88 11.78
N LEU A 68 15.53 0.80 11.19
CA LEU A 68 14.24 0.80 10.52
C LEU A 68 13.14 0.62 11.58
N SER A 69 12.01 1.29 11.39
CA SER A 69 10.86 1.23 12.32
C SER A 69 9.61 0.69 11.63
N PRO A 70 9.48 -0.64 11.44
CA PRO A 70 8.28 -1.25 10.90
C PRO A 70 7.04 -0.96 11.76
N VAL A 71 5.87 -0.99 11.11
CA VAL A 71 4.58 -1.04 11.80
C VAL A 71 4.52 -2.33 12.63
N GLY A 72 4.16 -2.21 13.92
CA GLY A 72 4.25 -3.31 14.89
C GLY A 72 5.31 -3.11 15.98
N GLY A 73 6.12 -2.04 15.91
CA GLY A 73 6.86 -1.50 17.05
C GLY A 73 8.19 -2.17 17.41
N ARG A 74 8.55 -3.29 16.78
CA ARG A 74 9.91 -3.85 16.87
C ARG A 74 10.80 -3.19 15.81
N ALA A 75 11.68 -2.30 16.23
CA ALA A 75 12.69 -1.72 15.35
C ALA A 75 13.66 -2.80 14.85
N VAL A 76 14.07 -2.70 13.58
CA VAL A 76 15.01 -3.60 12.93
C VAL A 76 16.32 -2.85 12.70
N GLY A 77 17.40 -3.32 13.32
CA GLY A 77 18.74 -2.78 13.10
C GLY A 77 19.33 -3.34 11.81
N VAL A 78 19.75 -2.47 10.89
CA VAL A 78 20.43 -2.85 9.65
C VAL A 78 21.81 -2.19 9.58
N SER A 79 22.84 -3.01 9.41
CA SER A 79 24.26 -2.58 9.42
C SER A 79 24.95 -2.75 8.07
N ARG A 80 24.22 -3.23 7.06
CA ARG A 80 24.73 -3.51 5.72
C ARG A 80 23.73 -3.10 4.64
N VAL A 81 24.27 -2.63 3.52
CA VAL A 81 23.55 -2.43 2.26
C VAL A 81 24.17 -3.35 1.22
N ALA A 82 23.33 -4.15 0.56
CA ALA A 82 23.69 -4.95 -0.60
C ALA A 82 23.28 -4.23 -1.88
N ILE A 83 24.16 -4.21 -2.89
CA ILE A 83 23.86 -3.69 -4.23
C ILE A 83 23.87 -4.87 -5.20
N PHE A 84 22.70 -5.14 -5.78
CA PHE A 84 22.47 -6.20 -6.76
C PHE A 84 22.60 -5.66 -8.18
N LYS A 85 23.28 -6.40 -9.06
CA LYS A 85 23.54 -5.94 -10.44
C LYS A 85 22.27 -5.97 -11.26
N GLU A 86 21.47 -7.03 -11.11
CA GLU A 86 20.23 -7.29 -11.83
C GLU A 86 19.18 -7.90 -10.90
N VAL A 87 18.02 -7.26 -10.78
CA VAL A 87 16.83 -7.83 -10.15
C VAL A 87 15.73 -7.89 -11.21
N VAL A 88 15.29 -9.09 -11.57
CA VAL A 88 14.37 -9.31 -12.70
C VAL A 88 13.03 -9.79 -12.18
N LEU A 89 12.01 -8.92 -12.31
CA LEU A 89 10.61 -9.18 -11.98
C LEU A 89 9.91 -9.74 -13.23
N THR A 90 9.19 -10.84 -13.10
CA THR A 90 8.46 -11.45 -14.23
C THR A 90 7.05 -10.87 -14.32
N SER A 91 6.70 -10.22 -15.44
CA SER A 91 5.33 -9.75 -15.70
C SER A 91 4.77 -10.38 -16.98
N SER A 92 3.44 -10.34 -17.13
CA SER A 92 2.75 -10.78 -18.35
C SER A 92 3.13 -9.97 -19.60
N ALA A 93 3.60 -8.72 -19.43
CA ALA A 93 4.16 -7.88 -20.49
C ALA A 93 5.64 -8.17 -20.79
N GLY A 94 6.27 -9.12 -20.07
CA GLY A 94 7.69 -9.47 -20.15
C GLY A 94 8.48 -9.15 -18.87
N PRO A 95 9.78 -9.48 -18.84
CA PRO A 95 10.63 -9.25 -17.67
C PRO A 95 10.97 -7.77 -17.49
N LEU A 96 10.74 -7.25 -16.28
CA LEU A 96 11.16 -5.92 -15.84
C LEU A 96 12.45 -6.03 -15.01
N MET A 97 13.52 -5.38 -15.47
CA MET A 97 14.85 -5.48 -14.87
C MET A 97 15.26 -4.20 -14.16
N LEU A 98 15.51 -4.29 -12.85
CA LEU A 98 16.12 -3.25 -12.04
C LEU A 98 17.63 -3.47 -12.00
N ARG A 99 18.43 -2.43 -12.24
CA ARG A 99 19.90 -2.50 -12.17
C ARG A 99 20.43 -1.70 -11.00
N ASN A 100 21.49 -2.20 -10.37
CA ASN A 100 22.15 -1.57 -9.23
C ASN A 100 21.18 -1.28 -8.07
N LEU A 101 20.24 -2.19 -7.80
CA LEU A 101 19.27 -2.02 -6.72
C LEU A 101 19.99 -2.15 -5.37
N ALA A 102 19.98 -1.08 -4.60
CA ALA A 102 20.46 -1.06 -3.23
C ALA A 102 19.35 -1.48 -2.26
N CYS A 103 19.62 -2.50 -1.44
CA CYS A 103 18.72 -2.97 -0.38
C CYS A 103 19.46 -3.01 0.95
N TYR A 104 18.82 -2.59 2.03
CA TYR A 104 19.31 -2.91 3.38
C TYR A 104 19.18 -4.41 3.65
N VAL A 105 20.13 -4.98 4.38
CA VAL A 105 20.11 -6.40 4.74
C VAL A 105 19.41 -6.58 6.09
N GLU A 106 18.30 -7.31 6.10
CA GLU A 106 17.66 -7.79 7.32
C GLU A 106 18.41 -9.01 7.85
N GLU A 107 18.99 -8.87 9.04
CA GLU A 107 19.99 -9.81 9.55
C GLU A 107 19.41 -10.98 10.37
N GLU A 108 18.22 -10.80 10.94
CA GLU A 108 17.55 -11.80 11.80
C GLU A 108 16.57 -12.70 11.04
N ASN A 109 16.27 -12.36 9.78
CA ASN A 109 15.24 -13.02 8.98
C ASN A 109 15.85 -13.93 7.91
N LEU A 110 15.34 -15.17 7.84
CA LEU A 110 15.81 -16.26 6.98
C LEU A 110 14.80 -16.62 5.88
N SER A 111 13.76 -15.80 5.65
CA SER A 111 12.64 -16.18 4.77
C SER A 111 12.93 -16.19 3.26
N GLN A 112 14.10 -15.72 2.81
CA GLN A 112 14.46 -15.50 1.40
C GLN A 112 13.52 -14.51 0.68
N ASN A 113 13.15 -13.44 1.39
CA ASN A 113 12.27 -12.39 0.87
C ASN A 113 13.06 -11.17 0.37
N LEU A 114 12.47 -10.48 -0.61
CA LEU A 114 12.85 -9.16 -1.11
C LEU A 114 11.67 -8.20 -0.93
N THR A 115 11.92 -7.04 -0.33
CA THR A 115 10.95 -5.93 -0.26
C THR A 115 11.45 -4.77 -1.12
N VAL A 116 10.64 -4.36 -2.10
CA VAL A 116 10.90 -3.20 -2.94
C VAL A 116 10.14 -2.02 -2.35
N GLY A 117 10.87 -1.01 -1.86
CA GLY A 117 10.31 0.13 -1.15
C GLY A 117 9.87 1.28 -2.07
N ARG A 118 9.19 2.26 -1.46
CA ARG A 118 8.62 3.46 -2.10
C ARG A 118 9.59 4.22 -3.01
N SER A 119 10.88 4.29 -2.66
CA SER A 119 11.91 4.94 -3.48
C SER A 119 12.04 4.29 -4.86
N THR A 120 12.09 2.95 -4.92
CA THR A 120 12.12 2.18 -6.17
C THR A 120 10.77 2.17 -6.89
N ILE A 121 9.67 2.02 -6.14
CA ILE A 121 8.29 2.06 -6.67
C ILE A 121 8.00 3.36 -7.44
N LYS A 122 8.45 4.50 -6.91
CA LYS A 122 8.33 5.81 -7.58
C LYS A 122 9.10 5.87 -8.90
N ILE A 123 10.30 5.29 -8.97
CA ILE A 123 11.11 5.22 -10.20
C ILE A 123 10.42 4.36 -11.25
N LEU A 124 9.72 3.29 -10.84
CA LEU A 124 8.89 2.47 -11.71
C LEU A 124 7.60 3.15 -12.19
N GLY A 125 7.36 4.41 -11.79
CA GLY A 125 6.23 5.21 -12.26
C GLY A 125 4.88 4.79 -11.66
N TYR A 126 4.87 3.88 -10.69
CA TYR A 126 3.70 3.49 -9.92
C TYR A 126 3.18 4.69 -9.12
N SER A 127 1.89 4.94 -9.24
CA SER A 127 1.20 6.02 -8.56
C SER A 127 -0.21 5.55 -8.20
N THR A 128 -0.60 5.76 -6.95
CA THR A 128 -1.97 5.51 -6.49
C THR A 128 -2.98 6.30 -7.33
N ASP A 129 -2.64 7.53 -7.75
CA ASP A 129 -3.52 8.35 -8.59
C ASP A 129 -3.75 7.72 -9.97
N LYS A 130 -2.70 7.24 -10.66
CA LYS A 130 -2.85 6.53 -11.94
C LYS A 130 -3.71 5.28 -11.78
N LEU A 131 -3.45 4.48 -10.73
CA LEU A 131 -4.22 3.29 -10.42
C LEU A 131 -5.71 3.61 -10.17
N LEU A 132 -6.00 4.73 -9.49
CA LEU A 132 -7.38 5.19 -9.25
C LEU A 132 -8.03 5.78 -10.51
N VAL A 133 -7.27 6.43 -11.40
CA VAL A 133 -7.76 6.89 -12.72
C VAL A 133 -8.13 5.68 -13.59
N ASP A 134 -7.30 4.65 -13.63
CA ASP A 134 -7.56 3.42 -14.37
C ASP A 134 -8.77 2.67 -13.76
N ALA A 135 -8.82 2.54 -12.43
CA ALA A 135 -9.97 1.95 -11.73
C ALA A 135 -11.28 2.71 -11.97
N ARG A 136 -11.24 4.05 -11.97
CA ARG A 136 -12.41 4.90 -12.25
C ARG A 136 -12.85 4.81 -13.71
N SER A 137 -11.90 4.67 -14.63
CA SER A 137 -12.16 4.43 -16.06
C SER A 137 -12.87 3.11 -16.30
N ASN A 138 -12.56 2.08 -15.50
CA ASN A 138 -13.25 0.80 -15.53
C ASN A 138 -14.65 0.87 -14.87
N LYS A 139 -14.75 1.48 -13.67
CA LYS A 139 -16.04 1.68 -12.98
C LYS A 139 -15.97 2.91 -12.05
N PRO A 140 -16.95 3.83 -12.09
CA PRO A 140 -16.92 5.04 -11.26
C PRO A 140 -17.21 4.77 -9.78
N GLU A 141 -17.95 3.70 -9.46
CA GLU A 141 -18.42 3.38 -8.11
C GLU A 141 -18.22 1.89 -7.81
N TRP A 142 -17.57 1.56 -6.71
CA TRP A 142 -17.21 0.19 -6.35
C TRP A 142 -17.91 -0.25 -5.06
N GLU A 143 -19.02 -0.98 -5.22
CA GLU A 143 -19.70 -1.66 -4.12
C GLU A 143 -18.86 -2.85 -3.65
N HIS A 144 -18.45 -2.83 -2.38
CA HIS A 144 -17.70 -3.91 -1.74
C HIS A 144 -18.52 -4.46 -0.57
N GLY A 145 -18.75 -5.77 -0.57
CA GLY A 145 -19.66 -6.44 0.36
C GLY A 145 -21.08 -6.52 -0.19
N GLY A 146 -21.47 -7.72 -0.61
CA GLY A 146 -22.81 -8.00 -1.09
C GLY A 146 -23.32 -9.32 -0.52
N SER A 147 -24.17 -9.25 0.51
CA SER A 147 -25.30 -10.17 0.55
C SER A 147 -26.21 -9.74 -0.59
N THR A 148 -26.13 -10.42 -1.74
CA THR A 148 -27.04 -10.16 -2.86
C THR A 148 -28.48 -10.25 -2.38
N PRO A 149 -29.28 -9.17 -2.44
CA PRO A 149 -30.72 -9.32 -2.44
C PRO A 149 -31.05 -10.03 -3.74
N GLU A 150 -31.51 -11.27 -3.66
CA GLU A 150 -31.96 -11.99 -4.84
C GLU A 150 -33.00 -11.14 -5.59
N LYS A 151 -32.89 -11.15 -6.93
CA LYS A 151 -33.80 -10.57 -7.93
C LYS A 151 -34.95 -9.74 -7.35
N LYS A 152 -34.90 -8.41 -7.53
CA LYS A 152 -35.99 -7.46 -7.22
C LYS A 152 -37.37 -8.09 -7.47
N ALA A 153 -38.03 -8.53 -6.41
CA ALA A 153 -39.46 -8.80 -6.45
C ALA A 153 -40.18 -7.46 -6.69
N GLU A 154 -41.27 -7.49 -7.44
CA GLU A 154 -42.14 -6.32 -7.62
C GLU A 154 -42.52 -5.73 -6.25
N PRO A 155 -42.39 -4.40 -6.05
CA PRO A 155 -42.61 -3.80 -4.75
C PRO A 155 -44.04 -4.06 -4.28
N SER A 156 -44.17 -4.62 -3.08
CA SER A 156 -45.45 -5.00 -2.50
C SER A 156 -46.35 -3.77 -2.32
N GLN A 157 -47.67 -3.97 -2.28
CA GLN A 157 -48.61 -2.84 -2.19
C GLN A 157 -48.37 -1.97 -0.92
N LEU A 158 -47.85 -2.58 0.15
CA LEU A 158 -47.38 -1.87 1.35
C LEU A 158 -46.26 -0.85 1.06
N GLN A 159 -45.30 -1.16 0.18
CA GLN A 159 -44.27 -0.21 -0.23
C GLN A 159 -44.82 0.92 -1.12
N LYS A 160 -45.95 0.70 -1.81
CA LYS A 160 -46.62 1.71 -2.63
C LYS A 160 -47.43 2.70 -1.79
N MET A 161 -48.06 2.25 -0.70
CA MET A 161 -48.79 3.14 0.23
C MET A 161 -47.88 3.90 1.21
N CYS A 162 -46.69 3.37 1.54
CA CYS A 162 -45.74 4.02 2.45
C CYS A 162 -44.82 5.07 1.81
N ARG A 163 -45.11 5.54 0.59
CA ARG A 163 -44.32 6.58 -0.09
C ARG A 163 -45.00 7.96 0.10
N PRO A 164 -44.46 8.85 0.95
CA PRO A 164 -45.06 10.18 1.13
C PRO A 164 -44.88 10.99 -0.16
N GLN A 165 -45.98 11.51 -0.70
CA GLN A 165 -45.90 12.50 -1.77
C GLN A 165 -45.56 13.86 -1.16
N VAL A 166 -44.40 14.41 -1.51
CA VAL A 166 -43.99 15.76 -1.10
C VAL A 166 -44.38 16.73 -2.21
N GLU A 167 -45.63 17.17 -2.22
CA GLU A 167 -46.07 18.31 -3.02
C GLU A 167 -46.82 19.35 -2.16
N ALA A 168 -46.11 20.45 -1.93
CA ALA A 168 -46.59 21.84 -1.81
C ALA A 168 -47.86 22.21 -0.98
N ARG A 169 -47.56 23.01 0.07
CA ARG A 169 -48.17 24.30 0.48
C ARG A 169 -49.21 24.39 1.62
N GLU A 170 -48.90 25.37 2.48
CA GLU A 170 -49.76 26.28 3.27
C GLU A 170 -50.57 25.72 4.47
N GLY A 171 -50.38 26.33 5.66
CA GLY A 171 -51.34 26.26 6.78
C GLY A 171 -50.78 26.04 8.21
N THR A 172 -50.32 27.11 8.85
CA THR A 172 -50.61 27.50 10.26
C THR A 172 -50.57 26.46 11.42
N VAL A 173 -49.62 26.63 12.36
CA VAL A 173 -49.75 26.73 13.86
C VAL A 173 -50.91 25.93 14.53
N VAL A 174 -50.78 25.01 15.51
CA VAL A 174 -50.03 24.88 16.80
C VAL A 174 -49.85 23.36 17.14
N SER A 175 -49.28 22.82 18.24
CA SER A 175 -48.56 23.27 19.46
C SER A 175 -47.81 22.09 20.11
N ASP A 176 -46.87 22.39 21.01
CA ASP A 176 -46.36 21.66 22.20
C ASP A 176 -46.88 20.25 22.54
N ALA A 177 -45.95 19.31 22.63
CA ALA A 177 -45.86 18.35 23.74
C ALA A 177 -44.40 17.87 23.87
N GLU A 178 -43.79 18.08 25.03
CA GLU A 178 -42.51 17.46 25.39
C GLU A 178 -42.75 15.96 25.67
N ASP A 179 -41.92 15.08 25.13
CA ASP A 179 -41.80 13.71 25.64
C ASP A 179 -40.33 13.27 25.64
N ASP A 180 -39.99 12.53 26.69
CA ASP A 180 -38.63 12.22 27.13
C ASP A 180 -38.02 11.09 26.28
N GLY A 181 -36.72 11.17 26.03
CA GLY A 181 -36.08 10.29 25.06
C GLY A 181 -34.64 10.64 24.82
N ASP A 182 -33.80 10.33 25.82
CA ASP A 182 -32.38 10.62 25.93
C ASP A 182 -31.51 9.94 24.83
N ARG A 183 -31.71 10.38 23.58
CA ARG A 183 -30.93 9.96 22.42
C ARG A 183 -29.51 10.50 22.58
N HIS A 184 -28.63 9.63 23.05
CA HIS A 184 -27.19 9.81 22.97
C HIS A 184 -26.77 9.93 21.50
N THR A 185 -26.82 11.16 20.98
CA THR A 185 -26.29 11.48 19.66
C THR A 185 -24.77 11.43 19.74
N THR A 186 -24.17 10.36 19.23
CA THR A 186 -22.73 10.30 19.00
C THR A 186 -22.37 11.36 17.96
N ARG A 187 -22.10 12.58 18.44
CA ARG A 187 -21.58 13.66 17.62
C ARG A 187 -20.22 13.22 17.09
N THR A 188 -20.19 12.80 15.83
CA THR A 188 -18.95 12.67 15.08
C THR A 188 -18.32 14.06 14.99
N ALA A 189 -17.42 14.36 15.93
CA ALA A 189 -16.64 15.58 15.91
C ALA A 189 -15.69 15.51 14.71
N LEU A 190 -16.13 16.05 13.57
CA LEU A 190 -15.25 16.36 12.46
C LEU A 190 -14.09 17.22 13.03
N PRO A 191 -12.82 16.83 12.82
CA PRO A 191 -11.70 17.60 13.33
C PRO A 191 -11.66 18.96 12.63
N THR A 192 -12.17 19.99 13.31
CA THR A 192 -12.06 21.37 12.86
C THR A 192 -10.63 21.85 13.07
N MET A 193 -9.81 21.63 12.03
CA MET A 193 -8.55 22.33 11.84
C MET A 193 -8.81 23.84 11.94
N ARG A 194 -8.48 24.44 13.09
CA ARG A 194 -8.36 25.90 13.16
C ARG A 194 -7.26 26.29 12.16
N PRO A 195 -7.47 27.32 11.31
CA PRO A 195 -6.42 27.77 10.41
C PRO A 195 -5.23 28.24 11.25
N THR A 196 -4.16 27.45 11.27
CA THR A 196 -3.00 27.73 12.09
C THR A 196 -2.31 28.98 11.56
N ASN A 197 -2.12 29.98 12.42
CA ASN A 197 -1.38 31.18 12.07
C ASN A 197 0.05 30.80 11.65
N ILE A 198 0.37 30.93 10.36
CA ILE A 198 1.62 30.43 9.81
C ILE A 198 2.85 31.12 10.43
N ALA A 199 2.69 32.35 10.93
CA ALA A 199 3.74 33.07 11.66
C ALA A 199 4.06 32.42 13.02
N GLU A 200 3.06 31.89 13.74
CA GLU A 200 3.26 31.19 15.02
C GLU A 200 3.98 29.85 14.81
N VAL A 201 3.67 29.13 13.73
CA VAL A 201 4.37 27.88 13.37
C VAL A 201 5.85 28.16 13.05
N ILE A 202 6.13 29.23 12.30
CA ILE A 202 7.51 29.64 11.97
C ILE A 202 8.28 30.00 13.25
N LEU A 203 7.69 30.79 14.15
CA LEU A 203 8.29 31.16 15.43
C LEU A 203 8.57 29.93 16.32
N TYR A 204 7.62 28.98 16.40
CA TYR A 204 7.81 27.73 17.15
C TYR A 204 8.97 26.90 16.60
N LEU A 205 9.07 26.74 15.28
CA LEU A 205 10.14 25.98 14.65
C LEU A 205 11.52 26.66 14.83
N GLN A 206 11.59 27.98 14.72
CA GLN A 206 12.82 28.75 14.95
C GLN A 206 13.26 28.70 16.42
N ALA A 207 12.33 28.77 17.38
CA ALA A 207 12.62 28.60 18.79
C ALA A 207 13.16 27.19 19.09
N LYS A 208 12.56 26.16 18.49
CA LYS A 208 12.98 24.76 18.69
C LYS A 208 14.35 24.45 18.06
N ALA A 209 14.69 25.08 16.94
CA ALA A 209 16.01 24.97 16.32
C ALA A 209 17.14 25.54 17.21
N ARG A 210 16.88 26.64 17.94
CA ARG A 210 17.85 27.28 18.85
C ARG A 210 18.11 26.54 20.17
N VAL A 211 17.40 25.45 20.44
CA VAL A 211 17.59 24.60 21.64
C VAL A 211 18.43 23.35 21.29
N ALA A 212 18.93 23.26 20.06
CA ALA A 212 19.72 22.13 19.56
C ALA A 212 21.20 22.48 19.27
N ASP A 213 21.64 23.69 19.61
CA ASP A 213 23.04 24.18 19.57
C ASP A 213 23.62 24.28 21.00
#